data_AF-A0A957M7B5-F1
#
_entry.id   AF-A0A957M7B5-F1
#
_cell.length_a   1.000
_cell.length_b   1.000
_cell.length_c   1.000
_cell.angle_alpha   90.00
_cell.angle_beta   90.00
_cell.angle_gamma   90.00
#
_symmetry.space_group_name_H-M   'P 1'
#
loop_
_entity.id
_entity.type
_entity.pdbx_description
1 polymer ?
#
loop_
_entity_poly.entity_id
_entity_poly.type
_entity_poly.pdbx_seq_one_letter_code
_entity_poly.pdbx_strand_id
1 'polypeptide(L)'
;VIKAQEKAEQGVTRGPLDGIPPALPALQKARKLQSKAAKAGLLDRAALAQSEPAVAALFGGAADEARFGAVLWQVVALAHAHDVDAEDALRSYAVRFRRDAV
;
A
#
# COMPACT_ATOMS: atom_id res chain seq x y z
N VAL A 1 -22.91 -14.11 6.42
CA VAL A 1 -23.69 -14.60 5.26
C VAL A 1 -24.75 -13.58 4.84
N ILE A 2 -25.53 -13.01 5.76
CA ILE A 2 -26.61 -12.04 5.46
C ILE A 2 -26.11 -10.72 4.81
N LYS A 3 -25.01 -10.11 5.28
CA LYS A 3 -24.45 -8.87 4.67
C LYS A 3 -23.87 -9.02 3.25
N ALA A 4 -23.66 -10.26 2.79
CA ALA A 4 -23.12 -10.53 1.46
C ALA A 4 -24.24 -10.64 0.41
N GLN A 5 -25.45 -11.06 0.81
CA GLN A 5 -26.60 -11.23 -0.07
C GLN A 5 -27.33 -9.90 -0.35
N GLU A 6 -27.52 -9.04 0.65
CA GLU A 6 -28.18 -7.72 0.46
C GLU A 6 -27.38 -6.77 -0.45
N LYS A 7 -26.08 -7.01 -0.65
CA LYS A 7 -25.20 -6.15 -1.46
C LYS A 7 -25.11 -6.55 -2.93
N ALA A 8 -25.49 -7.78 -3.28
CA ALA A 8 -25.57 -8.21 -4.67
C ALA A 8 -26.80 -7.62 -5.39
N GLU A 9 -27.86 -7.31 -4.65
CA GLU A 9 -29.12 -6.78 -5.19
C GLU A 9 -29.05 -5.29 -5.61
N GLN A 10 -27.98 -4.57 -5.25
CA GLN A 10 -27.79 -3.15 -5.61
C GLN A 10 -27.02 -2.93 -6.92
N GLY A 11 -26.65 -3.99 -7.65
CA GLY A 11 -25.89 -3.87 -8.90
C GLY A 11 -24.47 -3.32 -8.73
N VAL A 12 -23.99 -3.16 -7.49
CA VAL A 12 -22.62 -2.73 -7.19
C VAL A 12 -21.71 -3.96 -7.25
N THR A 13 -21.26 -4.29 -8.46
CA THR A 13 -20.19 -5.26 -8.64
C THR A 13 -18.96 -4.74 -7.89
N ARG A 14 -18.58 -5.42 -6.80
CA ARG A 14 -17.38 -5.02 -6.04
C ARG A 14 -16.16 -5.11 -6.95
N GLY A 15 -15.45 -3.99 -7.08
CA GLY A 15 -14.16 -3.95 -7.74
C GLY A 15 -13.13 -4.81 -7.00
N PRO A 16 -12.08 -5.31 -7.69
CA PRO A 16 -11.07 -6.20 -7.12
C PRO A 16 -10.33 -5.62 -5.90
N LEU A 17 -10.36 -4.30 -5.73
CA LEU A 17 -9.70 -3.57 -4.65
C LEU A 17 -10.67 -3.08 -3.55
N ASP A 18 -11.96 -3.41 -3.65
CA ASP A 18 -12.99 -2.99 -2.68
C ASP A 18 -12.81 -3.63 -1.30
N GLY A 19 -13.20 -2.90 -0.24
CA GLY A 19 -13.13 -3.38 1.15
C GLY A 19 -11.77 -3.15 1.84
N ILE A 20 -11.02 -2.15 1.40
CA ILE A 20 -9.91 -1.56 2.17
C ILE A 20 -10.49 -0.40 2.98
N PRO A 21 -10.53 -0.48 4.33
CA PRO A 21 -11.11 0.58 5.14
C PRO A 21 -10.37 1.92 4.96
N PRO A 22 -11.09 3.05 4.84
CA PRO A 22 -10.47 4.36 4.68
C PRO A 22 -9.69 4.80 5.91
N ALA A 23 -10.09 4.35 7.10
CA ALA A 23 -9.47 4.71 8.38
C ALA A 23 -8.17 3.96 8.72
N LEU A 24 -7.70 3.05 7.86
CA LEU A 24 -6.42 2.37 8.12
C LEU A 24 -5.24 3.37 8.04
N PRO A 25 -4.25 3.25 8.95
CA PRO A 25 -2.95 3.89 8.78
C PRO A 25 -2.32 3.55 7.43
N ALA A 26 -1.53 4.45 6.87
CA ALA A 26 -1.12 4.41 5.46
C ALA A 26 -0.27 3.19 5.13
N LEU A 27 0.68 2.82 6.01
CA LEU A 27 1.49 1.60 5.85
C LEU A 27 0.63 0.33 5.82
N GLN A 28 -0.34 0.21 6.73
CA GLN A 28 -1.26 -0.92 6.77
C GLN A 28 -2.19 -0.96 5.54
N LYS A 29 -2.67 0.22 5.12
CA LYS A 29 -3.48 0.38 3.92
C LYS A 29 -2.72 -0.05 2.67
N ALA A 30 -1.48 0.42 2.50
CA ALA A 30 -0.62 0.07 1.37
C ALA A 30 -0.36 -1.45 1.31
N ARG A 31 0.01 -2.07 2.43
CA ARG A 31 0.21 -3.53 2.50
C ARG A 31 -1.04 -4.31 2.07
N LYS A 32 -2.22 -3.91 2.54
CA LYS A 32 -3.49 -4.56 2.18
C LYS A 32 -3.85 -4.33 0.71
N LEU A 33 -3.59 -3.14 0.18
CA LEU A 33 -3.83 -2.78 -1.22
C LEU A 33 -2.95 -3.60 -2.17
N GLN A 34 -1.64 -3.63 -1.95
CA GLN A 34 -0.69 -4.47 -2.71
C GLN A 34 -1.07 -5.95 -2.64
N SER A 35 -1.52 -6.43 -1.47
CA SER A 35 -1.96 -7.82 -1.30
C SER A 35 -3.19 -8.15 -2.16
N LYS A 36 -4.15 -7.22 -2.27
CA LYS A 36 -5.35 -7.41 -3.11
C LYS A 36 -5.05 -7.25 -4.59
N ALA A 37 -4.30 -6.22 -4.97
CA ALA A 37 -3.91 -5.98 -6.36
C ALA A 37 -3.17 -7.19 -6.95
N ALA A 38 -2.25 -7.79 -6.19
CA ALA A 38 -1.56 -9.00 -6.61
C ALA A 38 -2.48 -10.22 -6.75
N LYS A 39 -3.44 -10.39 -5.84
CA LYS A 39 -4.46 -11.46 -5.98
C LYS A 39 -5.34 -11.29 -7.22
N ALA A 40 -5.56 -10.05 -7.64
CA ALA A 40 -6.31 -9.70 -8.83
C ALA A 40 -5.46 -9.67 -10.12
N GLY A 41 -4.16 -9.98 -10.04
CA GLY A 41 -3.25 -9.92 -11.19
C GLY A 41 -2.87 -8.50 -11.65
N LEU A 42 -3.22 -7.47 -10.87
CA LEU A 42 -2.98 -6.06 -11.19
C LEU A 42 -1.59 -5.57 -10.75
N LEU A 43 -0.87 -6.39 -9.97
CA LEU A 43 0.43 -6.02 -9.41
C LEU A 43 1.28 -7.26 -9.11
N ASP A 44 2.51 -7.28 -9.63
CA ASP A 44 3.52 -8.23 -9.18
C ASP A 44 4.31 -7.62 -8.00
N ARG A 45 4.21 -8.24 -6.82
CA ARG A 45 4.92 -7.76 -5.61
C ARG A 45 6.43 -7.97 -5.68
N ALA A 46 6.90 -9.03 -6.34
CA ALA A 46 8.32 -9.30 -6.47
C ALA A 46 8.95 -8.28 -7.42
N ALA A 47 8.29 -8.02 -8.56
CA ALA A 47 8.70 -6.96 -9.47
C ALA A 47 8.65 -5.59 -8.81
N LEU A 48 7.58 -5.27 -8.06
CA LEU A 48 7.48 -4.01 -7.32
C LEU A 48 8.63 -3.83 -6.32
N ALA A 49 8.96 -4.86 -5.55
CA ALA A 49 10.04 -4.79 -4.55
C ALA A 49 11.42 -4.50 -5.18
N GLN A 50 11.60 -4.82 -6.47
CA GLN A 50 12.83 -4.59 -7.23
C GLN A 50 12.73 -3.42 -8.23
N SER A 51 11.58 -2.74 -8.29
CA SER A 51 11.34 -1.67 -9.27
C SER A 51 12.26 -0.47 -9.09
N GLU A 52 12.75 -0.24 -7.87
CA GLU A 52 13.74 0.78 -7.56
C GLU A 52 14.98 0.17 -6.89
N PRO A 53 16.03 -0.17 -7.67
CA PRO A 53 17.23 -0.84 -7.15
C PRO A 53 17.93 -0.07 -6.03
N ALA A 54 17.92 1.27 -6.09
CA ALA A 54 18.51 2.11 -5.04
C ALA A 54 17.78 1.96 -3.69
N VAL A 55 16.45 1.80 -3.72
CA VAL A 55 15.65 1.56 -2.50
C VAL A 55 15.90 0.14 -1.98
N ALA A 56 15.93 -0.86 -2.87
CA ALA A 56 16.21 -2.24 -2.49
C ALA A 56 17.61 -2.39 -1.85
N ALA A 57 18.61 -1.67 -2.39
CA ALA A 57 19.98 -1.68 -1.89
C ALA A 57 20.11 -1.19 -0.44
N LEU A 58 19.17 -0.36 0.05
CA LEU A 58 19.14 0.06 1.46
C LEU A 58 19.02 -1.13 2.42
N PHE A 59 18.54 -2.28 1.97
CA PHE A 59 18.30 -3.44 2.82
C PHE A 59 19.37 -4.54 2.72
N GLY A 60 20.38 -4.37 1.86
CA GLY A 60 21.62 -5.17 1.87
C GLY A 60 21.46 -6.69 1.76
N GLY A 61 20.32 -7.19 1.27
CA GLY A 61 20.03 -8.63 1.12
C GLY A 61 19.54 -9.35 2.38
N ALA A 62 19.57 -8.71 3.56
CA ALA A 62 19.04 -9.23 4.82
C ALA A 62 18.11 -8.19 5.45
N ALA A 63 16.90 -8.09 4.90
CA ALA A 63 15.89 -7.14 5.37
C ALA A 63 15.19 -7.71 6.61
N ASP A 64 15.60 -7.26 7.79
CA ASP A 64 14.94 -7.57 9.06
C ASP A 64 14.14 -6.39 9.60
N GLU A 65 13.41 -6.63 10.70
CA GLU A 65 12.56 -5.61 11.33
C GLU A 65 13.36 -4.38 11.77
N ALA A 66 14.56 -4.58 12.31
CA ALA A 66 15.42 -3.49 12.75
C ALA A 66 15.83 -2.58 11.59
N ARG A 67 16.22 -3.17 10.45
CA ARG A 67 16.59 -2.42 9.26
C ARG A 67 15.41 -1.69 8.65
N PHE A 68 14.24 -2.32 8.56
CA PHE A 68 13.00 -1.65 8.16
C PHE A 68 12.65 -0.48 9.07
N GLY A 69 12.75 -0.66 10.39
CA GLY A 69 12.53 0.41 11.35
C GLY A 69 13.47 1.60 11.13
N ALA A 70 14.76 1.34 10.99
CA ALA A 70 15.76 2.39 10.77
C ALA A 70 15.55 3.17 9.47
N VAL A 71 15.26 2.48 8.36
CA VAL A 71 15.00 3.13 7.06
C VAL A 71 13.71 3.93 7.12
N LEU A 72 12.62 3.38 7.68
CA LEU A 72 11.35 4.09 7.82
C LEU A 72 11.49 5.34 8.69
N TRP A 73 12.25 5.25 9.79
CA TRP A 73 12.56 6.40 10.64
C TRP A 73 13.26 7.52 9.86
N GLN A 74 14.27 7.18 9.06
CA GLN A 74 14.99 8.14 8.22
C GLN A 74 14.08 8.77 7.16
N VAL A 75 13.20 7.99 6.53
CA VAL A 75 12.22 8.51 5.55
C VAL A 75 11.26 9.50 6.21
N VAL A 76 10.79 9.23 7.43
CA VAL A 76 9.95 10.18 8.18
C VAL A 76 10.73 11.46 8.51
N ALA A 77 11.98 11.35 8.94
CA ALA A 77 12.84 12.52 9.19
C ALA A 77 13.07 13.35 7.91
N LEU A 78 13.26 12.69 6.77
CA LEU A 78 13.39 13.35 5.48
C LEU A 78 12.09 14.08 5.08
N ALA A 79 10.94 13.44 5.25
CA ALA A 79 9.65 14.08 5.01
C ALA A 79 9.47 15.35 5.86
N HIS A 80 9.85 15.28 7.15
CA HIS A 80 9.86 16.44 8.04
C HIS A 80 10.78 17.58 7.54
N ALA A 81 11.98 17.25 7.05
CA ALA A 81 12.90 18.26 6.51
C ALA A 81 12.34 18.99 5.27
N HIS A 82 11.34 18.40 4.60
CA HIS A 82 10.64 18.96 3.46
C HIS A 82 9.23 19.50 3.79
N ASP A 83 8.86 19.57 5.07
CA ASP A 83 7.51 19.98 5.52
C ASP A 83 6.38 19.12 4.93
N VAL A 84 6.64 17.81 4.81
CA VAL A 84 5.70 16.81 4.29
C VAL A 84 5.31 15.83 5.39
N ASP A 85 4.01 15.58 5.55
CA ASP A 85 3.49 14.49 6.37
C ASP A 85 3.62 13.15 5.60
N ALA A 86 4.49 12.26 6.08
CA ALA A 86 4.76 10.98 5.44
C ALA A 86 3.55 10.02 5.41
N GLU A 87 2.70 10.07 6.44
CA GLU A 87 1.52 9.23 6.56
C GLU A 87 0.47 9.67 5.53
N ASP A 88 0.21 10.97 5.40
CA ASP A 88 -0.73 11.50 4.41
C ASP A 88 -0.19 11.45 2.97
N ALA A 89 1.12 11.58 2.78
CA ALA A 89 1.76 11.37 1.49
C ALA A 89 1.52 9.93 0.98
N LEU A 90 1.80 8.92 1.81
CA LEU A 90 1.57 7.52 1.46
C LEU A 90 0.08 7.20 1.31
N ARG A 91 -0.78 7.77 2.17
CA ARG A 91 -2.24 7.62 2.09
C ARG A 91 -2.75 8.11 0.74
N SER A 92 -2.31 9.29 0.32
CA SER A 92 -2.70 9.92 -0.94
C SER A 92 -2.22 9.11 -2.15
N TYR A 93 -0.97 8.62 -2.11
CA TYR A 93 -0.44 7.74 -3.15
C TYR A 93 -1.25 6.44 -3.28
N ALA A 94 -1.57 5.78 -2.16
CA ALA A 94 -2.36 4.56 -2.17
C ALA A 94 -3.78 4.77 -2.75
N VAL A 95 -4.40 5.93 -2.50
CA VAL A 95 -5.70 6.28 -3.10
C VAL A 95 -5.58 6.46 -4.62
N ARG A 96 -4.54 7.15 -5.09
CA ARG A 96 -4.27 7.33 -6.53
C ARG A 96 -4.01 6.00 -7.22
N PHE A 97 -3.12 5.17 -6.67
CA PHE A 97 -2.85 3.83 -7.20
C PHE A 97 -4.15 3.00 -7.33
N ARG A 98 -5.01 3.01 -6.31
CA ARG A 98 -6.28 2.27 -6.37
C ARG A 98 -7.20 2.78 -7.48
N ARG A 99 -7.21 4.09 -7.75
CA ARG A 99 -8.00 4.69 -8.83
C ARG A 99 -7.46 4.31 -10.20
N ASP A 100 -6.13 4.26 -10.35
CA ASP A 100 -5.47 4.09 -11.64
C ASP A 100 -5.23 2.62 -12.01
N ALA A 101 -5.28 1.69 -11.04
CA ALA A 101 -5.11 0.25 -11.25
C ALA A 101 -6.43 -0.50 -11.54
N VAL A 102 -7.57 0.21 -11.56
CA VAL A 102 -8.91 -0.30 -11.92
C VAL A 102 -9.28 0.30 -13.27
#